data_AF-A0A967S4G3-F1
#
_entry.id   AF-A0A967S4G3-F1
#
_cell.length_a   1.000
_cell.length_b   1.000
_cell.length_c   1.000
_cell.angle_alpha   90.00
_cell.angle_beta   90.00
_cell.angle_gamma   90.00
#
_symmetry.space_group_name_H-M   'P 1'
#
loop_
_entity.id
_entity.type
_entity.pdbx_description
1 polymer ?
#
loop_
_entity_poly.entity_id
_entity_poly.type
_entity_poly.pdbx_seq_one_letter_code
_entity_poly.pdbx_strand_id
1 'polypeptide(L)' 'MAISPDSWGDLRISRAFDLRRLNLGQRVETTLGVENVTDAAVFDQCGLPQPGRLIRFQVRVF' A
#
# COMPACT_ATOMS: atom_id res chain seq x y z
N MET A 1 -12.73 -16.98 11.36
CA MET A 1 -11.49 -17.25 10.60
C MET A 1 -10.38 -16.48 11.29
N ALA A 2 -9.65 -17.14 12.18
CA ALA A 2 -8.55 -16.51 12.93
C ALA A 2 -7.30 -16.53 12.04
N ILE A 3 -6.64 -15.38 11.92
CA ILE A 3 -5.41 -15.23 11.16
C ILE A 3 -4.28 -15.77 12.05
N SER A 4 -3.52 -16.76 11.57
CA SER A 4 -2.42 -17.37 12.31
C SER A 4 -1.35 -16.32 12.65
N PRO A 5 -0.63 -16.42 13.78
CA PRO A 5 0.34 -15.40 14.21
C PRO A 5 1.51 -15.17 13.23
N ASP A 6 1.82 -16.12 12.35
CA ASP A 6 2.81 -15.97 11.26
C ASP A 6 2.22 -15.48 9.93
N SER A 7 0.95 -15.08 9.93
CA SER A 7 0.31 -14.55 8.72
C SER A 7 0.72 -13.12 8.52
N TRP A 8 1.37 -12.84 7.39
CA TRP A 8 1.62 -11.50 6.90
C TRP A 8 0.80 -11.26 5.64
N GLY A 9 0.58 -9.99 5.32
CA GLY A 9 -0.20 -9.61 4.16
C GLY A 9 -0.11 -8.12 3.91
N ASP A 10 -0.52 -7.75 2.70
CA ASP A 10 -0.42 -6.39 2.20
C ASP A 10 -1.81 -5.82 1.97
N LEU A 11 -1.95 -4.51 2.23
CA LEU A 11 -3.18 -3.77 2.04
C LEU A 11 -2.93 -2.56 1.16
N ARG A 12 -3.73 -2.42 0.09
CA ARG A 12 -3.63 -1.27 -0.83
C ARG A 12 -5.00 -0.68 -1.10
N ILE A 13 -5.11 0.62 -0.94
CA ILE A 13 -6.32 1.40 -1.20
C ILE A 13 -5.96 2.51 -2.18
N SER A 14 -6.73 2.64 -3.25
CA SER A 14 -6.58 3.74 -4.21
C SER A 14 -7.88 4.53 -4.35
N ARG A 15 -7.74 5.82 -4.63
CA ARG A 15 -8.85 6.72 -4.90
C ARG A 15 -8.48 7.69 -6.01
N ALA A 16 -9.35 7.79 -7.01
CA ALA A 16 -9.24 8.76 -8.08
C ALA A 16 -10.21 9.93 -7.84
N PHE A 17 -9.74 11.13 -8.10
CA PHE A 17 -10.46 12.38 -8.01
C PHE A 17 -10.47 13.05 -9.39
N ASP A 18 -11.65 13.43 -9.84
CA ASP A 18 -11.83 14.27 -11.02
C ASP A 18 -11.86 15.73 -10.57
N LEU A 19 -10.79 16.48 -10.87
CA LEU A 19 -10.69 17.90 -10.51
C LEU A 19 -11.29 18.83 -11.57
N ARG A 20 -11.98 18.30 -12.60
CA ARG A 20 -12.72 19.13 -13.57
C ARG A 20 -13.80 19.96 -12.90
N ARG A 21 -14.41 19.47 -11.80
CA ARG A 21 -15.36 20.25 -10.99
C ARG A 21 -14.73 21.46 -10.30
N LEU A 22 -13.41 21.53 -10.20
CA LEU A 22 -12.66 22.61 -9.55
C LEU A 22 -11.91 23.48 -10.58
N ASN A 23 -12.26 23.43 -11.88
CA ASN A 23 -11.55 24.09 -12.99
C ASN A 23 -10.06 23.73 -13.12
N LEU A 24 -9.59 22.69 -12.43
CA LEU A 24 -8.18 22.27 -12.42
C LEU A 24 -7.83 21.31 -13.57
N GLY A 25 -8.79 20.93 -14.41
CA GLY A 25 -8.59 20.18 -15.68
C GLY A 25 -8.02 18.77 -15.58
N GLN A 26 -7.46 18.38 -14.43
CA GLN A 26 -6.66 17.17 -14.25
C GLN A 26 -7.38 16.11 -13.43
N ARG A 27 -7.00 14.85 -13.66
CA ARG A 27 -7.36 13.73 -12.80
C ARG A 27 -6.20 13.45 -11.85
N VAL A 28 -6.51 13.29 -10.56
CA VAL A 28 -5.51 12.92 -9.55
C VAL A 28 -5.90 11.57 -8.97
N GLU A 29 -4.96 10.65 -8.91
CA GLU A 29 -5.13 9.37 -8.22
C GLU A 29 -4.16 9.30 -7.04
N THR A 30 -4.71 9.04 -5.85
CA THR A 30 -3.95 8.83 -4.62
C THR A 30 -4.01 7.35 -4.24
N THR A 31 -2.88 6.77 -3.87
CA THR A 31 -2.81 5.38 -3.41
C THR A 31 -2.06 5.30 -2.09
N LEU A 32 -2.64 4.57 -1.13
CA LEU A 32 -2.02 4.22 0.13
C LEU A 32 -1.81 2.70 0.15
N GLY A 33 -0.59 2.27 0.42
CA GLY A 33 -0.20 0.87 0.60
C GLY A 33 0.42 0.66 1.97
N VAL A 34 0.08 -0.45 2.61
CA VAL A 34 0.75 -0.96 3.81
C VAL A 34 1.20 -2.37 3.47
N GLU A 35 2.51 -2.57 3.40
CA GLU A 35 3.14 -3.87 3.22
C GLU A 35 3.47 -4.43 4.61
N ASN A 36 3.31 -5.74 4.79
CA ASN A 36 3.49 -6.43 6.07
C ASN A 36 2.67 -5.79 7.22
N VAL A 37 1.34 -5.85 7.09
CA VAL A 37 0.39 -5.23 8.04
C VAL A 37 0.58 -5.73 9.47
N THR A 38 1.03 -6.97 9.66
CA THR A 38 1.25 -7.60 10.97
C THR A 38 2.66 -7.41 11.52
N ASP A 39 3.56 -6.74 10.78
CA ASP A 39 4.96 -6.50 11.17
C ASP A 39 5.72 -7.81 11.51
N ALA A 40 5.40 -8.87 10.76
CA ALA A 40 6.00 -10.19 10.96
C ALA A 40 7.43 -10.22 10.41
N ALA A 41 8.30 -11.01 11.04
CA ALA A 41 9.63 -11.28 10.51
C ALA A 41 9.53 -12.28 9.36
N VAL A 42 9.51 -11.76 8.12
CA VAL A 42 9.42 -12.57 6.89
C VAL A 42 10.79 -12.66 6.25
N PHE A 43 11.14 -13.85 5.76
CA PHE A 43 12.40 -14.10 5.05
C PHE A 43 12.11 -14.52 3.60
N ASP A 44 12.97 -14.10 2.68
CA ASP A 44 12.90 -14.52 1.29
C ASP A 44 13.52 -15.92 1.06
N GLN A 45 13.54 -16.38 -0.19
CA GLN A 45 14.12 -17.68 -0.56
C GLN A 45 15.64 -17.76 -0.38
N CYS A 46 16.31 -16.61 -0.27
CA CYS A 46 17.73 -16.50 0.03
C CYS A 46 17.99 -16.42 1.54
N GLY A 47 16.94 -16.40 2.37
CA GLY A 47 17.03 -16.24 3.82
C GLY A 47 17.30 -14.79 4.25
N LEU A 48 17.13 -13.82 3.35
CA LEU A 48 17.30 -12.40 3.67
C LEU A 48 16.02 -11.88 4.34
N PRO A 49 16.17 -11.05 5.39
CA PRO A 49 15.02 -10.43 6.05
C PRO A 49 14.34 -9.46 5.07
N GLN A 50 13.04 -9.65 4.89
CA GLN A 50 12.21 -8.66 4.22
C GLN A 50 12.04 -7.42 5.12
N PRO A 51 11.71 -6.26 4.54
CA PRO A 51 11.28 -5.11 5.32
C PRO A 51 10.14 -5.51 6.27
N GLY A 52 10.15 -4.96 7.48
CA GLY A 52 9.01 -5.03 8.39
C GLY A 52 7.80 -4.26 7.83
N ARG A 53 7.02 -3.61 8.67
CA ARG A 53 5.90 -2.79 8.19
C ARG A 53 6.38 -1.59 7.35
N LEU A 54 5.97 -1.54 6.08
CA LEU A 54 6.27 -0.43 5.16
C LEU A 54 4.98 0.28 4.74
N ILE A 55 4.97 1.61 4.89
CA ILE A 55 3.85 2.45 4.44
C ILE A 55 4.27 3.20 3.18
N ARG A 56 3.47 3.07 2.12
CA ARG A 56 3.71 3.70 0.82
C ARG A 56 2.57 4.64 0.47
N PHE A 57 2.89 5.89 0.19
CA PHE A 57 1.95 6.87 -0.34
C PHE A 57 2.38 7.26 -1.75
N GLN A 58 1.43 7.28 -2.68
CA GLN A 58 1.67 7.63 -4.07
C GLN A 58 0.58 8.56 -4.59
N VAL A 59 0.99 9.59 -5.32
CA VAL A 59 0.10 10.47 -6.08
C VAL A 59 0.46 10.38 -7.55
N ARG A 60 -0.55 10.21 -8.41
CA ARG A 60 -0.41 10.22 -9.86
C ARG A 60 -1.30 11.31 -10.43
N VAL A 61 -0.71 12.16 -11.26
CA VAL A 61 -1.40 13.21 -12.02
C VAL A 61 -1.40 12.79 -13.49
N PHE A 62 -2.55 12.96 -14.15
CA PHE A 62 -2.75 12.62 -15.56
C PHE A 62 -2.96 13.86 -16.40
#